data_AF-A0A8J2NRY0-F1
#
_entry.id   AF-A0A8J2NRY0-F1
#
_cell.length_a   1.000
_cell.length_b   1.000
_cell.length_c   1.000
_cell.angle_alpha   90.00
_cell.angle_beta   90.00
_cell.angle_gamma   90.00
#
_symmetry.space_group_name_H-M   'P 1'
#
loop_
_entity.id
_entity.type
_entity.pdbx_description
1 polymer ?
#
loop_
_entity_poly.entity_id
_entity_poly.type
_entity_poly.pdbx_seq_one_letter_code
_entity_poly.pdbx_strand_id
1 'polypeptide(L)'
;MRTIIENQFLKKSEKPFPTFVVDAFTTGDNLAYTGNPAGVVFMNYDDEIPDETKQKIATSVKLSQTAFVAWDWTKPEDGDCREPGVDDRKTLKRTIRWYSPTHEFNLCGHATVGSVKSLLKYYQDKTNTNDLVVENIEF
;
A
#
# COMPACT_ATOMS: atom_id res chain seq x y z
N MET A 1 -15.35 0.76 1.92
CA MET A 1 -13.99 0.23 1.68
C MET A 1 -14.07 -1.29 1.73
N ARG A 2 -13.70 -2.00 0.66
CA ARG A 2 -13.59 -3.47 0.69
C ARG A 2 -12.16 -3.84 1.07
N THR A 3 -12.01 -4.61 2.14
CA THR A 3 -10.72 -5.18 2.55
C THR A 3 -10.73 -6.65 2.17
N ILE A 4 -9.57 -7.14 1.72
CA ILE A 4 -9.25 -8.54 1.37
C ILE A 4 -9.56 -8.91 -0.09
N ILE A 5 -8.53 -8.79 -0.93
CA ILE A 5 -8.30 -9.72 -2.05
C ILE A 5 -7.23 -10.68 -1.54
N GLU A 6 -7.55 -11.97 -1.38
CA GLU A 6 -6.53 -12.99 -1.12
C GLU A 6 -5.61 -13.07 -2.34
N ASN A 7 -4.35 -12.69 -2.15
CA ASN A 7 -3.38 -12.61 -3.22
C ASN A 7 -2.93 -14.03 -3.61
N GLN A 8 -3.46 -14.54 -4.74
CA GLN A 8 -3.18 -15.90 -5.24
C GLN A 8 -1.71 -16.14 -5.63
N PHE A 9 -0.88 -15.10 -5.61
CA PHE A 9 0.54 -15.16 -5.96
C PHE A 9 1.47 -15.48 -4.78
N LEU A 10 0.94 -15.57 -3.56
CA LEU A 10 1.72 -15.97 -2.39
C LEU A 10 1.73 -17.49 -2.21
N LYS A 11 2.86 -18.05 -1.77
CA LYS A 11 2.90 -19.46 -1.38
C LYS A 11 1.94 -19.67 -0.20
N LYS A 12 1.29 -20.83 -0.14
CA LYS A 12 0.29 -21.19 0.89
C LYS A 12 0.78 -21.04 2.35
N SER A 13 2.10 -20.91 2.56
CA SER A 13 2.77 -20.71 3.86
C SER A 13 3.13 -19.26 4.19
N GLU A 14 2.98 -18.32 3.26
CA GLU A 14 3.34 -16.90 3.44
C GLU A 14 2.13 -16.09 3.85
N LYS A 15 2.32 -15.13 4.77
CA LYS A 15 1.24 -14.24 5.21
C LYS A 15 0.81 -13.35 4.04
N PRO A 16 -0.51 -13.13 3.84
CA PRO A 16 -1.01 -12.25 2.79
C PRO A 16 -0.56 -10.80 3.00
N PHE A 17 -0.10 -10.15 1.93
CA PHE A 17 0.20 -8.72 1.94
C PHE A 17 -1.07 -7.89 2.13
N PRO A 18 -1.15 -6.98 3.12
CA PRO A 18 -2.30 -6.10 3.27
C PRO A 18 -2.54 -5.30 1.99
N THR A 19 -3.74 -5.42 1.43
CA THR A 19 -4.09 -4.84 0.14
C THR A 19 -5.38 -4.04 0.23
N PHE A 20 -5.37 -2.85 -0.38
CA PHE A 20 -6.46 -1.90 -0.38
C PHE A 20 -6.79 -1.46 -1.80
N VAL A 21 -8.06 -1.14 -2.04
CA VAL A 21 -8.50 -0.36 -3.20
C VAL A 21 -8.99 0.98 -2.66
N VAL A 22 -8.41 2.06 -3.17
CA VAL A 22 -8.73 3.42 -2.74
C VAL A 22 -9.07 4.27 -3.95
N ASP A 23 -10.21 4.94 -3.86
CA ASP A 23 -10.60 5.98 -4.80
C ASP A 23 -9.95 7.31 -4.37
N ALA A 24 -9.01 7.81 -5.15
CA ALA A 24 -8.36 9.09 -4.90
C ALA A 24 -9.17 10.26 -5.48
N PHE A 25 -8.98 11.45 -4.89
CA PHE A 25 -9.63 12.71 -5.31
C PHE A 25 -11.17 12.68 -5.22
N THR A 26 -11.70 11.96 -4.23
CA THR A 26 -13.13 11.94 -3.93
C THR A 26 -13.37 11.93 -2.42
N THR A 27 -14.43 12.61 -1.96
CA THR A 27 -14.84 12.70 -0.56
C THR A 27 -16.37 12.69 -0.45
N GLY A 28 -16.94 11.87 0.44
CA GLY A 28 -18.37 11.88 0.78
C GLY A 28 -19.09 10.53 0.65
N ASP A 29 -20.14 10.35 1.47
CA ASP A 29 -20.84 9.07 1.67
C ASP A 29 -21.67 8.62 0.44
N ASN A 30 -21.95 9.53 -0.49
CA ASN A 30 -22.73 9.29 -1.71
C ASN A 30 -21.89 9.25 -3.00
N LEU A 31 -20.56 9.26 -2.89
CA LEU A 31 -19.63 9.31 -4.03
C LEU A 31 -18.79 8.03 -4.20
N ALA A 32 -19.25 6.92 -3.62
CA ALA A 32 -18.67 5.61 -3.91
C ALA A 32 -18.59 5.41 -5.43
N TYR A 33 -17.45 4.90 -5.93
CA TYR A 33 -17.18 4.71 -7.36
C TYR A 33 -16.92 5.99 -8.17
N THR A 34 -16.57 7.10 -7.53
CA THR A 34 -16.06 8.31 -8.21
C THR A 34 -14.57 8.52 -7.92
N GLY A 35 -13.90 9.42 -8.65
CA GLY A 35 -12.46 9.64 -8.51
C GLY A 35 -11.62 8.64 -9.30
N ASN A 36 -10.37 8.44 -8.87
CA ASN A 36 -9.41 7.59 -9.55
C ASN A 36 -9.02 6.39 -8.66
N PRO A 37 -9.53 5.18 -8.96
CA PRO A 37 -9.21 4.00 -8.16
C PRO A 37 -7.75 3.61 -8.32
N ALA A 38 -7.12 3.23 -7.21
CA ALA A 38 -5.77 2.67 -7.17
C ALA A 38 -5.71 1.47 -6.24
N GLY A 39 -4.96 0.45 -6.66
CA GLY A 39 -4.55 -0.63 -5.77
C GLY A 39 -3.40 -0.16 -4.88
N VAL A 40 -3.36 -0.59 -3.61
CA VAL A 40 -2.25 -0.34 -2.70
C VAL A 40 -1.91 -1.65 -2.00
N VAL A 41 -0.66 -2.09 -2.10
CA VAL A 41 -0.15 -3.33 -1.49
C VAL A 41 0.96 -2.96 -0.51
N PHE A 42 0.82 -3.38 0.75
CA PHE A 42 1.85 -3.18 1.77
C PHE A 42 2.73 -4.43 1.91
N MET A 43 4.03 -4.22 1.90
CA MET A 43 5.07 -5.24 2.04
C MET A 43 6.04 -4.82 3.15
N ASN A 44 6.90 -5.73 3.64
CA ASN A 44 7.94 -5.26 4.57
C ASN A 44 9.11 -4.65 3.81
N TYR A 45 9.60 -5.33 2.79
CA TYR A 45 10.70 -4.87 1.94
C TYR A 45 10.31 -4.97 0.46
N ASP A 46 10.82 -4.08 -0.39
CA ASP A 46 10.50 -4.11 -1.83
C ASP A 46 11.00 -5.38 -2.51
N ASP A 47 12.14 -5.90 -2.07
CA ASP A 47 12.75 -7.13 -2.59
C ASP A 47 12.11 -8.43 -2.10
N GLU A 48 11.10 -8.38 -1.22
CA GLU A 48 10.35 -9.57 -0.78
C GLU A 48 9.64 -10.27 -1.94
N ILE A 49 9.24 -9.51 -2.97
CA ILE A 49 8.70 -10.06 -4.21
C ILE A 49 9.42 -9.50 -5.45
N PRO A 50 9.72 -10.37 -6.43
CA PRO A 50 10.31 -9.92 -7.69
C PRO A 50 9.38 -8.98 -8.47
N ASP A 51 9.97 -8.13 -9.31
CA ASP A 51 9.24 -7.17 -10.14
C ASP A 51 8.25 -7.84 -11.11
N GLU A 52 8.57 -9.04 -11.60
CA GLU A 52 7.64 -9.83 -12.40
C GLU A 52 6.37 -10.20 -11.62
N THR A 53 6.51 -10.51 -10.32
CA THR A 53 5.38 -10.79 -9.44
C THR A 53 4.58 -9.53 -9.15
N LYS A 54 5.24 -8.39 -8.90
CA LYS A 54 4.57 -7.08 -8.76
C LYS A 54 3.76 -6.77 -10.02
N GLN A 55 4.32 -7.00 -11.20
CA GLN A 55 3.63 -6.80 -12.47
C GLN A 55 2.41 -7.72 -12.61
N LYS A 56 2.54 -9.02 -12.32
CA LYS A 56 1.42 -9.98 -12.35
C LYS A 56 0.29 -9.58 -11.39
N ILE A 57 0.65 -9.11 -10.20
CA ILE A 57 -0.32 -8.58 -9.23
C ILE A 57 -1.02 -7.36 -9.82
N ALA A 58 -0.30 -6.37 -10.33
CA ALA A 58 -0.88 -5.16 -10.92
C ALA A 58 -1.82 -5.48 -12.11
N THR A 59 -1.45 -6.45 -12.95
CA THR A 59 -2.32 -6.96 -14.02
C THR A 59 -3.60 -7.61 -13.47
N SER A 60 -3.49 -8.38 -12.39
CA SER A 60 -4.63 -9.09 -11.78
C SER A 60 -5.61 -8.17 -11.06
N VAL A 61 -5.12 -7.07 -10.47
CA VAL A 61 -5.92 -6.06 -9.77
C VAL A 61 -6.84 -5.31 -10.75
N LYS A 62 -6.47 -5.23 -12.04
CA LYS A 62 -7.27 -4.63 -13.13
C LYS A 62 -7.69 -3.17 -12.88
N LEU A 63 -6.87 -2.44 -12.13
CA LEU A 63 -6.97 -0.99 -11.98
C LEU A 63 -5.93 -0.30 -12.84
N SER A 64 -6.11 1.01 -13.08
CA SER A 64 -5.17 1.78 -13.90
C SER A 64 -3.76 1.76 -13.30
N GLN A 65 -3.64 1.82 -11.97
CA GLN A 65 -2.37 1.73 -11.25
C GLN A 65 -2.51 0.98 -9.92
N THR A 66 -1.44 0.30 -9.54
CA THR A 66 -1.21 -0.33 -8.25
C THR A 66 0.09 0.20 -7.66
N ALA A 67 0.04 0.71 -6.43
CA ALA A 67 1.21 1.11 -5.64
C ALA A 67 1.65 -0.04 -4.73
N PHE A 68 2.95 -0.34 -4.77
CA PHE A 68 3.60 -1.25 -3.83
C PHE A 68 4.37 -0.40 -2.83
N VAL A 69 3.95 -0.46 -1.57
CA VAL A 69 4.51 0.34 -0.48
C VAL A 69 5.23 -0.58 0.48
N ALA A 70 6.54 -0.37 0.66
CA ALA A 70 7.35 -1.13 1.61
C ALA A 70 7.98 -0.22 2.66
N TRP A 71 8.48 -0.82 3.75
CA TRP A 71 9.22 -0.07 4.77
C TRP A 71 10.58 0.38 4.26
N ASP A 72 11.31 -0.51 3.60
CA ASP A 72 12.55 -0.19 2.93
C ASP A 72 12.70 -0.97 1.62
N TRP A 73 13.79 -0.73 0.90
CA TRP A 73 14.11 -1.41 -0.34
C TRP A 73 14.47 -2.88 -0.12
N THR A 74 15.33 -3.15 0.86
CA THR A 74 15.89 -4.47 1.09
C THR A 74 15.89 -4.83 2.57
N LYS A 75 15.78 -6.13 2.85
CA LYS A 75 15.94 -6.66 4.21
C LYS A 75 17.37 -6.41 4.73
N PRO A 76 17.57 -5.98 5.99
CA PRO A 76 18.90 -5.86 6.58
C PRO A 76 19.61 -7.22 6.62
N GLU A 77 20.91 -7.23 6.29
CA GLU A 77 21.75 -8.44 6.31
C GLU A 77 21.92 -9.00 7.73
N ASP A 78 22.03 -8.11 8.72
CA ASP A 78 22.28 -8.45 10.13
C ASP A 78 21.06 -9.09 10.83
N GLY A 79 19.95 -9.28 10.12
CA GLY A 79 18.74 -9.91 10.68
C GLY A 79 18.03 -9.06 11.74
N ASP A 80 18.47 -7.81 11.96
CA ASP A 80 17.79 -6.81 12.79
C ASP A 80 16.50 -6.35 12.11
N CYS A 81 15.54 -7.27 12.03
CA CYS A 81 14.22 -7.11 11.45
C CYS A 81 13.32 -6.33 12.43
N ARG A 82 13.84 -5.26 13.06
CA ARG A 82 13.00 -4.46 13.99
C ARG A 82 11.77 -4.06 13.22
N GLU A 83 10.59 -4.32 13.80
CA GLU A 83 9.38 -3.71 13.29
C GLU A 83 9.63 -2.19 13.27
N PRO A 84 9.63 -1.58 12.09
CA PRO A 84 9.93 -0.16 11.99
C PRO A 84 8.88 0.63 12.78
N GLY A 85 9.37 1.40 13.77
CA GLY A 85 8.57 2.37 14.50
C GLY A 85 8.35 2.15 16.00
N VAL A 86 9.05 1.22 16.67
CA VAL A 86 8.91 1.11 18.15
C VAL A 86 9.84 2.08 18.91
N ASP A 87 11.04 2.36 18.39
CA ASP A 87 12.08 3.13 19.14
C ASP A 87 12.47 4.49 18.51
N ASP A 88 12.07 4.74 17.27
CA ASP A 88 12.42 5.92 16.47
C ASP A 88 11.15 6.42 15.76
N ARG A 89 10.49 7.45 16.32
CA ARG A 89 9.40 8.18 15.65
C ARG A 89 9.92 9.29 14.71
N LYS A 90 11.22 9.34 14.42
CA LYS A 90 11.86 10.46 13.70
C LYS A 90 11.90 10.28 12.18
N THR A 91 11.71 9.07 11.65
CA THR A 91 11.57 8.90 10.19
C THR A 91 10.66 7.73 9.81
N LEU A 92 9.40 8.01 9.44
CA LEU A 92 8.52 7.07 8.73
C LEU A 92 8.93 6.98 7.26
N LYS A 93 10.18 6.57 7.00
CA LYS A 93 10.68 6.33 5.64
C LYS A 93 9.89 5.16 5.04
N ARG A 94 9.47 5.34 3.79
CA ARG A 94 8.77 4.33 2.98
C ARG A 94 9.31 4.34 1.57
N THR A 95 9.32 3.17 0.96
CA THR A 95 9.56 3.03 -0.48
C THR A 95 8.24 2.79 -1.16
N ILE A 96 8.10 3.31 -2.37
CA ILE A 96 6.90 3.16 -3.17
C ILE A 96 7.30 2.96 -4.63
N ARG A 97 6.64 2.00 -5.29
CA ARG A 97 6.76 1.75 -6.72
C ARG A 97 5.37 1.64 -7.33
N TRP A 98 5.21 2.09 -8.57
CA TRP A 98 3.91 2.18 -9.23
C TRP A 98 3.88 1.32 -10.47
N TYR A 99 2.88 0.45 -10.57
CA TYR A 99 2.70 -0.43 -11.71
C TYR A 99 1.34 -0.19 -12.32
N SER A 100 1.31 -0.08 -13.64
CA SER A 100 0.09 -0.32 -14.41
C SER A 100 -0.07 -1.81 -14.69
N PRO A 101 -1.18 -2.24 -15.32
CA PRO A 101 -1.34 -3.63 -15.74
C PRO A 101 -0.27 -4.13 -16.74
N THR A 102 0.53 -3.25 -17.33
CA THR A 102 1.48 -3.61 -18.40
C THR A 102 2.94 -3.28 -18.10
N HIS A 103 3.22 -2.28 -17.27
CA HIS A 103 4.59 -1.88 -16.93
C HIS A 103 4.66 -1.04 -15.65
N GLU A 104 5.87 -0.86 -15.12
CA GLU A 104 6.19 0.09 -14.06
C GLU A 104 6.20 1.55 -14.54
N PHE A 105 5.82 2.48 -13.67
CA PHE A 105 5.86 3.93 -13.85
C PHE A 105 6.82 4.57 -12.85
N ASN A 106 7.44 5.68 -13.26
CA ASN A 106 8.34 6.45 -12.38
C ASN A 106 7.60 7.15 -11.22
N LEU A 107 6.34 7.55 -11.42
CA LEU A 107 5.50 8.20 -10.42
C LEU A 107 4.02 8.19 -10.85
N CYS A 108 3.10 8.05 -9.89
CA CYS A 108 1.67 8.20 -10.12
C CYS A 108 0.99 8.95 -8.95
N GLY A 109 0.44 10.14 -9.22
CA GLY A 109 -0.11 11.02 -8.18
C GLY A 109 -1.26 10.41 -7.37
N HIS A 110 -2.28 9.88 -8.05
CA HIS A 110 -3.47 9.34 -7.36
C HIS A 110 -3.16 8.09 -6.53
N ALA A 111 -2.29 7.21 -7.02
CA ALA A 111 -1.86 6.03 -6.27
C ALA A 111 -0.97 6.39 -5.06
N THR A 112 -0.16 7.45 -5.15
CA THR A 112 0.60 8.00 -4.01
C THR A 112 -0.34 8.53 -2.93
N VAL A 113 -1.34 9.32 -3.31
CA VAL A 113 -2.37 9.83 -2.40
C VAL A 113 -3.14 8.68 -1.72
N GLY A 114 -3.57 7.69 -2.51
CA GLY A 114 -4.24 6.50 -2.00
C GLY A 114 -3.37 5.70 -1.03
N SER A 115 -2.06 5.68 -1.26
CA SER A 115 -1.09 5.01 -0.37
C SER A 115 -1.00 5.67 1.00
N VAL A 116 -0.95 7.00 1.06
CA VAL A 116 -0.93 7.73 2.34
C VAL A 116 -2.21 7.49 3.13
N LYS A 117 -3.38 7.59 2.47
CA LYS A 117 -4.67 7.29 3.12
C LYS A 117 -4.73 5.87 3.68
N SER A 118 -4.28 4.89 2.89
CA SER A 118 -4.25 3.48 3.29
C SER A 118 -3.30 3.26 4.47
N LEU A 119 -2.14 3.92 4.45
CA LEU A 119 -1.13 3.79 5.49
C LEU A 119 -1.65 4.32 6.83
N LEU A 120 -2.25 5.52 6.83
CA LEU A 120 -2.80 6.10 8.04
C LEU A 120 -3.92 5.23 8.63
N LYS A 121 -4.82 4.71 7.78
CA LYS A 121 -5.84 3.77 8.21
C LYS A 121 -5.25 2.49 8.80
N TYR A 122 -4.24 1.92 8.16
CA TYR A 122 -3.59 0.70 8.63
C TYR A 122 -3.01 0.86 10.04
N TYR A 123 -2.45 2.04 10.37
CA TYR A 123 -1.98 2.31 11.73
C TYR A 123 -3.09 2.64 12.72
N GLN A 124 -4.15 3.35 12.32
CA GLN A 124 -5.35 3.53 13.17
C GLN A 124 -5.88 2.16 13.64
N ASP A 125 -6.10 1.26 12.68
CA ASP A 125 -6.65 -0.07 12.92
C ASP A 125 -5.71 -0.91 13.82
N LYS A 126 -4.38 -0.75 13.70
CA LYS A 126 -3.39 -1.48 14.53
C LYS A 126 -3.16 -0.93 15.92
N THR A 127 -3.27 0.38 16.11
CA THR A 127 -2.96 1.03 17.38
C THR A 127 -4.18 1.21 18.27
N ASN A 128 -5.39 0.95 17.74
CA ASN A 128 -6.67 1.14 18.41
C ASN A 128 -6.81 2.56 19.01
N THR A 129 -6.11 3.54 18.41
CA THR A 129 -6.18 4.94 18.79
C THR A 129 -7.11 5.67 17.84
N ASN A 130 -7.98 6.49 18.42
CA ASN A 130 -8.71 7.51 17.66
C ASN A 130 -7.84 8.77 17.43
N ASP A 131 -6.58 8.78 17.92
CA ASP A 131 -5.71 9.97 17.90
C ASP A 131 -5.20 10.27 16.48
N LEU A 132 -5.14 9.27 15.61
CA LEU A 132 -4.97 9.49 14.18
C LEU A 132 -6.37 9.68 13.60
N VAL A 133 -6.94 10.88 13.67
CA VAL A 133 -8.15 11.20 12.89
C VAL A 133 -7.70 11.54 11.48
N VAL A 134 -8.03 10.68 10.50
CA VAL A 134 -7.91 11.04 9.07
C VAL A 134 -9.31 11.21 8.53
N GLU A 135 -9.98 12.23 9.05
CA GLU A 135 -11.09 12.86 8.37
C GLU A 135 -10.48 13.62 7.19
N ASN A 136 -10.79 13.15 5.98
CA ASN A 136 -10.52 13.83 4.72
C ASN A 136 -9.05 14.27 4.51
N ILE A 137 -8.28 13.48 3.74
CA ILE A 137 -7.07 14.05 3.13
C ILE A 137 -7.56 14.95 2.00
N GLU A 138 -7.80 16.22 2.34
CA GLU A 138 -8.15 17.27 1.40
C GLU A 138 -6.95 17.55 0.49
N PHE A 139 -7.19 17.59 -0.83
CA PHE A 139 -6.31 18.17 -1.84
C PHE A 139 -7.11 19.21 -2.61
#